data_AF-U9TQS5-F1
#
_entry.id   AF-U9TQS5-F1
#
_cell.length_a   1.000
_cell.length_b   1.000
_cell.length_c   1.000
_cell.angle_alpha   90.00
_cell.angle_beta   90.00
_cell.angle_gamma   90.00
#
_symmetry.space_group_name_H-M   'P 1'
#
loop_
_entity.id
_entity.type
_entity.pdbx_description
1 polymer ?
#
loop_
_entity_poly.entity_id
_entity_poly.type
_entity_poly.pdbx_seq_one_letter_code
_entity_poly.pdbx_strand_id
1 'polypeptide(L)'
;MRSDEKNDPKVYGISQNPDTKDYIIVFSDDFCGNCGEIYANMRERWCKLCHRNYLKQNFANCTSGNEKIDNFIQEMQSKISNYDDVIVEWIPYNQFNNIKEIGKGGFAVIYSAIWKDGPLEYDTYNVRWKRTPNKEVALKNLFNSQNISDEFLNEVKKYSIDNDENIIQIFGISQNPDTKDYIMVLQYAKGGDFNSYINKYIVNWVWQERLFALGDIIKGLKKIHKNNMVHRDFHTGNILSSFNEFNEYYINTKNPISNIYISDMGLCGEVNNVDKTKIFGVMPFVAPEVLKQKPYTKAADIY
;
A
#
# COMPACT_ATOMS: atom_id res chain seq x y z
N MET A 1 7.67 -13.49 5.72
CA MET A 1 7.87 -13.82 7.16
C MET A 1 9.21 -13.22 7.52
N ARG A 2 9.21 -11.97 7.98
CA ARG A 2 10.38 -11.37 8.60
C ARG A 2 10.08 -11.39 10.09
N SER A 3 10.98 -12.01 10.84
CA SER A 3 10.91 -12.13 12.29
C SER A 3 11.05 -10.75 12.90
N ASP A 4 10.07 -10.35 13.70
CA ASP A 4 10.24 -9.35 14.73
C ASP A 4 11.20 -9.92 15.79
N GLU A 5 12.51 -9.96 15.47
CA GLU A 5 13.51 -10.10 16.53
C GLU A 5 13.45 -8.81 17.33
N LYS A 6 12.83 -8.89 18.52
CA LYS A 6 13.08 -7.90 19.57
C LYS A 6 14.56 -7.92 19.85
N ASN A 7 15.28 -6.97 19.26
CA ASN A 7 16.68 -6.75 19.57
C ASN A 7 16.74 -6.10 20.95
N ASP A 8 16.85 -6.93 21.99
CA ASP A 8 17.17 -6.44 23.33
C ASP A 8 18.56 -5.78 23.30
N PRO A 9 18.74 -4.59 23.92
CA PRO A 9 20.01 -3.88 23.90
C PRO A 9 21.11 -4.73 24.52
N LYS A 10 22.24 -4.87 23.82
CA LYS A 10 23.40 -5.61 24.34
C LYS A 10 24.17 -4.73 25.32
N VAL A 11 24.45 -5.26 26.51
CA VAL A 11 25.35 -4.62 27.46
C VAL A 11 26.79 -4.93 27.07
N TYR A 12 27.60 -3.90 26.84
CA TYR A 12 29.02 -4.03 26.53
C TYR A 12 29.91 -3.89 27.77
N GLY A 13 29.42 -3.27 28.85
CA GLY A 13 30.18 -3.21 30.09
C GLY A 13 29.61 -2.21 31.09
N ILE A 14 30.40 -1.95 32.12
CA ILE A 14 30.13 -0.96 33.15
C ILE A 14 31.36 -0.08 33.27
N SER A 15 31.15 1.24 33.30
CA SER A 15 32.16 2.25 33.57
C SER A 15 31.85 2.94 34.90
N GLN A 16 32.80 3.67 35.46
CA GLN A 16 32.58 4.47 36.67
C GLN A 16 33.05 5.91 36.41
N ASN A 17 32.19 6.88 36.74
CA ASN A 17 32.57 8.29 36.70
C ASN A 17 33.63 8.56 37.80
N PRO A 18 34.82 9.06 37.45
CA PRO A 18 35.90 9.26 38.43
C PRO A 18 35.58 10.35 39.46
N ASP A 19 34.74 11.33 39.11
CA ASP A 19 34.40 12.47 39.95
C ASP A 19 33.21 12.17 40.87
N THR A 20 32.13 11.61 40.33
CA THR A 20 30.90 11.35 41.11
C THR A 20 30.87 9.97 41.78
N LYS A 21 31.73 9.05 41.34
CA LYS A 21 31.76 7.61 41.70
C LYS A 21 30.54 6.81 41.24
N ASP A 22 29.66 7.41 40.45
CA ASP A 22 28.51 6.71 39.87
C ASP A 22 28.95 5.68 38.82
N TYR A 23 28.27 4.53 38.82
CA TYR A 23 28.46 3.50 37.80
C TYR A 23 27.53 3.74 36.61
N ILE A 24 28.07 3.59 35.41
CA ILE A 24 27.36 3.78 34.14
C ILE A 24 27.38 2.45 33.39
N ILE A 25 26.21 1.94 33.01
CA ILE A 25 26.11 0.76 32.14
C ILE A 25 26.27 1.21 30.68
N VAL A 26 27.18 0.56 29.96
CA VAL A 26 27.44 0.81 28.54
C VAL A 26 26.60 -0.17 27.73
N PHE A 27 25.62 0.35 26.99
CA PHE A 27 24.81 -0.42 26.05
C PHE A 27 25.31 -0.26 24.60
N SER A 28 24.88 -1.14 23.71
CA SER A 28 24.91 -0.94 22.26
C SER A 28 24.15 0.33 21.86
N ASP A 29 24.52 0.91 20.70
CA ASP A 29 23.92 2.13 20.11
C ASP A 29 22.52 1.86 19.52
N ASP A 30 21.68 1.24 20.34
CA ASP A 30 20.36 0.71 20.00
C ASP A 30 19.24 1.69 20.35
N PHE A 31 19.59 2.80 21.00
CA PHE A 31 18.68 3.82 21.49
C PHE A 31 18.56 4.99 20.52
N CYS A 32 17.34 5.50 20.40
CA CYS A 32 17.04 6.67 19.62
C CYS A 32 17.60 7.93 20.29
N GLY A 33 18.49 8.64 19.60
CA GLY A 33 19.08 9.87 20.13
C GLY A 33 18.07 11.00 20.40
N ASN A 34 16.85 10.92 19.84
CA ASN A 34 15.82 11.94 20.03
C ASN A 34 14.92 11.70 21.25
N CYS A 35 14.62 10.44 21.59
CA CYS A 35 13.67 10.12 22.65
C CYS A 35 14.17 9.09 23.69
N GLY A 36 15.34 8.49 23.49
CA GLY A 36 15.90 7.47 24.38
C GLY A 36 15.22 6.10 24.30
N GLU A 37 14.22 5.90 23.43
CA GLU A 37 13.60 4.60 23.20
C GLU A 37 14.41 3.74 22.22
N ILE A 38 14.27 2.42 22.31
CA ILE A 38 14.93 1.50 21.38
C ILE A 38 14.38 1.70 19.95
N TYR A 39 15.28 1.69 18.96
CA TYR A 39 14.86 1.72 17.56
C TYR A 39 14.03 0.49 17.21
N ALA A 40 12.89 0.70 16.54
CA ALA A 40 12.08 -0.41 16.04
C ALA A 40 12.74 -1.08 14.83
N ASN A 41 13.57 -0.34 14.07
CA ASN A 41 14.50 -0.91 13.12
C ASN A 41 15.88 -0.26 13.32
N MET A 42 16.82 -1.04 13.84
CA MET A 42 18.18 -0.56 14.14
C MET A 42 18.98 -0.24 12.89
N ARG A 43 18.86 -1.09 11.85
CA ARG A 43 19.61 -0.94 10.60
C ARG A 43 19.30 0.41 9.93
N GLU A 44 18.02 0.77 9.93
CA GLU A 44 17.54 2.01 9.31
C GLU A 44 17.36 3.15 10.33
N ARG A 45 17.73 2.91 11.60
CA ARG A 45 17.60 3.86 12.72
C ARG A 45 16.21 4.49 12.80
N TRP A 46 15.17 3.68 12.58
CA TRP A 46 13.79 4.14 12.62
C TRP A 46 13.17 3.93 14.00
N CYS A 47 12.70 5.01 14.61
CA CYS A 47 12.05 5.00 15.91
C CYS A 47 10.53 5.17 15.76
N LYS A 48 9.78 4.13 16.12
CA LYS A 48 8.31 4.11 16.03
C LYS A 48 7.65 5.21 16.87
N LEU A 49 8.18 5.50 18.05
CA LEU A 49 7.64 6.57 18.91
C LEU A 49 7.88 7.95 18.29
N CYS A 50 9.11 8.22 17.81
CA CYS A 50 9.43 9.47 17.12
C CYS A 50 8.57 9.66 15.87
N HIS A 51 8.35 8.59 15.09
CA HIS A 51 7.45 8.62 13.93
C HIS A 51 6.03 9.03 14.36
N ARG A 52 5.44 8.33 15.34
CA ARG A 52 4.09 8.67 15.81
C ARG A 52 3.97 10.12 16.28
N ASN A 53 4.98 10.61 17.00
CA ASN A 53 5.01 12.00 17.47
C ASN A 53 5.13 12.99 16.30
N TYR A 54 5.97 12.68 15.31
CA TYR A 54 6.10 13.47 14.09
C TYR A 54 4.78 13.55 13.33
N LEU A 55 4.07 12.44 13.14
CA LEU A 55 2.76 12.45 12.47
C LEU A 55 1.76 13.31 13.22
N LYS A 56 1.64 13.13 14.55
CA LYS A 56 0.74 13.93 15.38
C LYS A 56 1.00 15.43 15.26
N GLN A 57 2.26 15.86 15.21
CA GLN A 57 2.62 17.28 15.14
C GLN A 57 2.40 17.85 13.73
N ASN A 58 2.84 17.14 12.69
CA ASN A 58 2.82 17.66 11.32
C ASN A 58 1.46 17.52 10.63
N PHE A 59 0.62 16.58 11.06
CA PHE A 59 -0.70 16.34 10.47
C PHE A 59 -1.86 16.87 11.33
N ALA A 60 -1.59 17.53 12.46
CA ALA A 60 -2.64 18.13 13.31
C ALA A 60 -3.55 19.10 12.53
N ASN A 61 -3.01 19.79 11.53
CA ASN A 61 -3.72 20.77 10.72
C ASN A 61 -4.16 20.23 9.35
N CYS A 62 -3.81 18.99 9.01
CA CYS A 62 -4.15 18.36 7.74
C CYS A 62 -5.51 17.64 7.86
N THR A 63 -6.57 18.41 8.10
CA THR A 63 -7.93 17.87 8.28
C THR A 63 -8.71 17.92 6.98
N SER A 64 -9.54 16.91 6.73
CA SER A 64 -10.50 16.90 5.64
C SER A 64 -11.71 17.80 5.89
N GLY A 65 -11.89 18.29 7.12
CA GLY A 65 -13.12 18.93 7.56
C GLY A 65 -14.24 17.93 7.86
N ASN A 66 -13.94 16.62 7.78
CA ASN A 66 -14.84 15.54 8.11
C ASN A 66 -14.22 14.63 9.18
N GLU A 67 -14.77 14.66 10.39
CA GLU A 67 -14.26 13.92 11.54
C GLU A 67 -14.16 12.40 11.29
N LYS A 68 -15.08 11.82 10.51
CA LYS A 68 -15.06 10.38 10.18
C LYS A 68 -13.86 10.01 9.30
N ILE A 69 -13.52 10.84 8.31
CA ILE A 69 -12.31 10.64 7.49
C ILE A 69 -11.05 10.87 8.31
N ASP A 70 -11.02 11.93 9.11
CA ASP A 70 -9.84 12.29 9.89
C ASP A 70 -9.51 11.19 10.91
N ASN A 71 -10.53 10.66 11.61
CA ASN A 71 -10.38 9.52 12.51
C ASN A 71 -9.94 8.25 11.77
N PHE A 72 -10.50 7.99 10.58
CA PHE A 72 -10.09 6.86 9.75
C PHE A 72 -8.62 6.94 9.32
N ILE A 73 -8.16 8.12 8.89
CA ILE A 73 -6.77 8.33 8.49
C ILE A 73 -5.84 8.09 9.68
N GLN A 74 -6.19 8.58 10.87
CA GLN A 74 -5.44 8.29 12.10
C GLN A 74 -5.43 6.79 12.43
N GLU A 75 -6.54 6.07 12.23
CA GLU A 75 -6.60 4.60 12.38
C GLU A 75 -5.58 3.93 11.44
N MET A 76 -5.53 4.33 10.16
CA MET A 76 -4.58 3.79 9.18
C MET A 76 -3.12 4.09 9.57
N GLN A 77 -2.82 5.33 9.94
CA GLN A 77 -1.48 5.74 10.40
C GLN A 77 -1.04 4.97 11.67
N SER A 78 -1.98 4.57 12.53
CA SER A 78 -1.65 3.79 13.74
C SER A 78 -1.18 2.36 13.45
N LYS A 79 -1.49 1.83 12.25
CA LYS A 79 -1.12 0.47 11.80
C LYS A 79 0.30 0.38 11.27
N ILE A 80 0.97 1.53 11.06
CA ILE A 80 2.35 1.57 10.59
C ILE A 80 3.26 0.78 11.53
N SER A 81 4.01 -0.13 10.93
CA SER A 81 4.88 -1.10 11.59
C SER A 81 6.34 -0.98 11.15
N ASN A 82 6.59 -0.47 9.94
CA ASN A 82 7.92 -0.30 9.37
C ASN A 82 8.21 1.15 8.99
N TYR A 83 9.48 1.40 8.65
CA TYR A 83 9.97 2.72 8.27
C TYR A 83 9.55 3.14 6.86
N ASP A 84 9.27 2.17 6.01
CA ASP A 84 8.93 2.32 4.60
C ASP A 84 7.44 2.10 4.31
N ASP A 85 6.64 1.79 5.34
CA ASP A 85 5.18 1.75 5.22
C ASP A 85 4.66 3.13 4.77
N VAL A 86 3.67 3.11 3.88
CA VAL A 86 3.00 4.30 3.35
C VAL A 86 2.21 5.01 4.45
N ILE A 87 2.43 6.32 4.54
CA ILE A 87 1.64 7.20 5.40
C ILE A 87 0.40 7.61 4.60
N VAL A 88 -0.77 7.15 5.04
CA VAL A 88 -2.05 7.55 4.45
C VAL A 88 -2.35 9.00 4.86
N GLU A 89 -2.64 9.85 3.89
CA GLU A 89 -2.88 11.28 4.09
C GLU A 89 -4.26 11.73 3.60
N TRP A 90 -4.78 12.82 4.15
CA TRP A 90 -5.78 13.62 3.46
C TRP A 90 -5.05 14.52 2.46
N ILE A 91 -5.40 14.40 1.18
CA ILE A 91 -4.71 15.11 0.11
C ILE A 91 -5.67 16.13 -0.51
N PRO A 92 -5.49 17.44 -0.30
CA PRO A 92 -6.33 18.46 -0.92
C PRO A 92 -6.35 18.33 -2.44
N TYR A 93 -7.52 18.43 -3.07
CA TYR A 93 -7.66 18.19 -4.52
C TYR A 93 -6.77 19.10 -5.38
N ASN A 94 -6.51 20.33 -4.91
CA ASN A 94 -5.62 21.28 -5.59
C ASN A 94 -4.13 20.83 -5.61
N GLN A 95 -3.79 19.71 -4.97
CA GLN A 95 -2.47 19.08 -5.02
C GLN A 95 -2.24 18.26 -6.29
N PHE A 96 -3.30 17.98 -7.06
CA PHE A 96 -3.22 17.21 -8.29
C PHE A 96 -3.13 18.12 -9.51
N ASN A 97 -2.20 17.82 -10.42
CA ASN A 97 -2.12 18.39 -11.76
C ASN A 97 -2.06 17.30 -12.82
N ASN A 98 -2.23 17.69 -14.09
CA ASN A 98 -2.22 16.78 -15.24
C ASN A 98 -3.20 15.61 -15.11
N ILE A 99 -4.38 15.86 -14.55
CA ILE A 99 -5.43 14.86 -14.36
C ILE A 99 -5.94 14.40 -15.72
N LYS A 100 -5.85 13.09 -16.01
CA LYS A 100 -6.28 12.48 -17.28
C LYS A 100 -7.06 11.20 -17.00
N GLU A 101 -8.21 11.03 -17.63
CA GLU A 101 -8.96 9.77 -17.54
C GLU A 101 -8.18 8.66 -18.23
N ILE A 102 -7.99 7.53 -17.54
CA ILE A 102 -7.26 6.35 -18.04
C ILE A 102 -8.12 5.09 -18.07
N GLY A 103 -9.31 5.12 -17.44
CA GLY A 103 -10.24 4.01 -17.48
C GLY A 103 -11.55 4.35 -16.78
N LYS A 104 -12.63 3.70 -17.23
CA LYS A 104 -13.97 3.86 -16.64
C LYS A 104 -14.64 2.50 -16.54
N GLY A 105 -14.99 2.12 -15.31
CA GLY A 105 -15.74 0.91 -15.01
C GLY A 105 -17.20 1.21 -14.68
N GLY A 106 -17.91 0.19 -14.21
CA GLY A 106 -19.31 0.33 -13.75
C GLY A 106 -19.46 1.11 -12.45
N PHE A 107 -18.42 1.11 -11.60
CA PHE A 107 -18.48 1.69 -10.24
C PHE A 107 -17.55 2.90 -10.03
N ALA A 108 -16.56 3.09 -10.91
CA ALA A 108 -15.54 4.09 -10.75
C ALA A 108 -15.02 4.64 -12.08
N VAL A 109 -14.49 5.86 -12.04
CA VAL A 109 -13.57 6.38 -13.07
C VAL A 109 -12.17 6.45 -12.48
N ILE A 110 -11.18 6.01 -13.24
CA ILE A 110 -9.77 6.08 -12.87
C ILE A 110 -9.11 7.19 -13.68
N TYR A 111 -8.41 8.07 -12.99
CA TYR A 111 -7.57 9.09 -13.58
C TYR A 111 -6.10 8.84 -13.23
N SER A 112 -5.17 9.17 -14.11
CA SER A 112 -3.80 9.45 -13.70
C SER A 112 -3.67 10.92 -13.33
N ALA A 113 -2.80 11.22 -12.38
CA ALA A 113 -2.46 12.59 -12.01
C ALA A 113 -1.02 12.64 -11.47
N ILE A 114 -0.47 13.85 -11.41
CA ILE A 114 0.76 14.11 -10.67
C ILE A 114 0.36 14.76 -9.34
N TRP A 115 0.84 14.19 -8.23
CA TRP A 115 0.73 14.77 -6.90
C TRP A 115 1.95 15.65 -6.63
N LYS A 116 1.74 16.96 -6.55
CA LYS A 116 2.81 17.97 -6.43
C LYS A 116 3.71 17.74 -5.22
N ASP A 117 3.12 17.65 -4.03
CA ASP A 117 3.88 17.46 -2.79
C ASP A 117 4.46 16.03 -2.71
N GLY A 118 3.71 15.04 -3.20
CA GLY A 118 4.07 13.63 -3.13
C GLY A 118 4.04 13.04 -1.71
N PRO A 119 4.25 11.72 -1.59
CA PRO A 119 4.14 11.02 -0.31
C PRO A 119 5.26 11.45 0.65
N LEU A 120 4.93 11.46 1.94
CA LEU A 120 5.92 11.56 3.00
C LEU A 120 6.62 10.21 3.19
N GLU A 121 7.94 10.20 3.12
CA GLU A 121 8.78 9.01 3.18
C GLU A 121 9.90 9.20 4.21
N TYR A 122 10.35 8.11 4.84
CA TYR A 122 11.48 8.12 5.74
C TYR A 122 12.79 7.95 4.97
N ASP A 123 13.63 8.97 4.97
CA ASP A 123 14.98 8.91 4.40
C ASP A 123 15.91 8.22 5.40
N THR A 124 16.25 6.95 5.16
CA THR A 124 17.13 6.18 6.05
C THR A 124 18.58 6.65 6.01
N TYR A 125 19.03 7.27 4.90
CA TYR A 125 20.38 7.80 4.78
C TYR A 125 20.57 9.06 5.61
N ASN A 126 19.61 9.99 5.53
CA ASN A 126 19.63 11.25 6.26
C ASN A 126 18.90 11.20 7.61
N VAL A 127 18.28 10.06 7.96
CA VAL A 127 17.52 9.82 9.19
C VAL A 127 16.46 10.92 9.41
N ARG A 128 15.70 11.25 8.36
CA ARG A 128 14.71 12.33 8.40
C ARG A 128 13.52 12.06 7.50
N TRP A 129 12.40 12.72 7.79
CA TRP A 129 11.25 12.73 6.90
C TRP A 129 11.51 13.61 5.68
N LYS A 130 11.17 13.13 4.49
CA LYS A 130 11.22 13.89 3.24
C LYS A 130 9.96 13.63 2.43
N ARG A 131 9.65 14.53 1.51
CA ARG A 131 8.65 14.29 0.48
C ARG A 131 9.33 14.11 -0.87
N THR A 132 8.81 13.19 -1.67
CA THR A 132 9.25 12.97 -3.05
C THR A 132 8.25 13.65 -3.98
N PRO A 133 8.49 14.89 -4.42
CA PRO A 133 7.52 15.69 -5.15
C PRO A 133 7.23 15.15 -6.55
N ASN A 134 6.11 15.60 -7.13
CA ASN A 134 5.65 15.24 -8.47
C ASN A 134 5.49 13.73 -8.69
N LYS A 135 4.98 13.04 -7.67
CA LYS A 135 4.70 11.60 -7.75
C LYS A 135 3.51 11.36 -8.67
N GLU A 136 3.66 10.46 -9.65
CA GLU A 136 2.52 10.00 -10.45
C GLU A 136 1.65 9.05 -9.63
N VAL A 137 0.33 9.30 -9.62
CA VAL A 137 -0.67 8.58 -8.82
C VAL A 137 -1.89 8.24 -9.66
N ALA A 138 -2.60 7.18 -9.24
CA ALA A 138 -3.92 6.85 -9.77
C ALA A 138 -5.00 7.40 -8.83
N LEU A 139 -5.97 8.12 -9.38
CA LEU A 139 -7.12 8.64 -8.67
C LEU A 139 -8.33 7.76 -9.01
N LYS A 140 -8.80 6.95 -8.07
CA LYS A 140 -10.03 6.16 -8.21
C LYS A 140 -11.19 6.97 -7.65
N ASN A 141 -12.01 7.54 -8.54
CA ASN A 141 -13.20 8.29 -8.19
C ASN A 141 -14.43 7.36 -8.23
N LEU A 142 -15.06 7.15 -7.08
CA LEU A 142 -16.24 6.27 -6.96
C LEU A 142 -17.52 7.07 -7.20
N PHE A 143 -18.40 6.54 -8.07
CA PHE A 143 -19.67 7.19 -8.35
C PHE A 143 -20.55 7.27 -7.09
N ASN A 144 -21.22 8.41 -6.92
CA ASN A 144 -22.19 8.63 -5.84
C ASN A 144 -21.61 8.47 -4.43
N SER A 145 -20.35 8.84 -4.24
CA SER A 145 -19.67 8.74 -2.95
C SER A 145 -19.81 10.01 -2.12
N GLN A 146 -20.74 10.92 -2.45
CA GLN A 146 -20.87 12.22 -1.77
C GLN A 146 -21.14 12.10 -0.27
N ASN A 147 -21.76 11.00 0.17
CA ASN A 147 -21.91 10.63 1.57
C ASN A 147 -20.91 9.52 1.91
N ILE A 148 -20.11 9.72 2.97
CA ILE A 148 -19.18 8.69 3.45
C ILE A 148 -19.97 7.48 3.94
N SER A 149 -20.02 6.44 3.12
CA SER A 149 -20.49 5.13 3.53
C SER A 149 -19.38 4.37 4.25
N ASP A 150 -19.77 3.46 5.15
CA ASP A 150 -18.83 2.50 5.73
C ASP A 150 -18.26 1.58 4.63
N GLU A 151 -19.00 1.37 3.54
CA GLU A 151 -18.54 0.61 2.38
C GLU A 151 -17.31 1.24 1.72
N PHE A 152 -17.30 2.57 1.53
CA PHE A 152 -16.14 3.29 1.00
C PHE A 152 -14.91 3.07 1.88
N LEU A 153 -15.03 3.34 3.17
CA LEU A 153 -13.92 3.19 4.12
C LEU A 153 -13.46 1.74 4.26
N ASN A 154 -14.39 0.79 4.18
CA ASN A 154 -14.09 -0.63 4.18
C ASN A 154 -13.33 -1.05 2.93
N GLU A 155 -13.60 -0.47 1.76
CA GLU A 155 -12.80 -0.68 0.56
C GLU A 155 -11.39 -0.09 0.71
N VAL A 156 -11.29 1.16 1.17
CA VAL A 156 -10.01 1.83 1.43
C VAL A 156 -9.11 1.00 2.37
N LYS A 157 -9.67 0.38 3.41
CA LYS A 157 -8.95 -0.51 4.36
C LYS A 157 -8.32 -1.75 3.73
N LYS A 158 -8.76 -2.16 2.54
CA LYS A 158 -8.28 -3.38 1.88
C LYS A 158 -7.03 -3.15 1.03
N TYR A 159 -6.73 -1.89 0.69
CA TYR A 159 -5.49 -1.53 0.00
C TYR A 159 -4.30 -1.59 0.96
N SER A 160 -3.10 -1.84 0.40
CA SER A 160 -1.90 -1.99 1.22
C SER A 160 -1.34 -0.63 1.64
N ILE A 161 -0.75 -0.61 2.84
CA ILE A 161 0.21 0.43 3.24
C ILE A 161 1.63 -0.12 3.34
N ASP A 162 1.82 -1.44 3.21
CA ASP A 162 3.12 -2.12 3.25
C ASP A 162 3.65 -2.28 1.81
N ASN A 163 4.94 -2.03 1.60
CA ASN A 163 5.63 -2.18 0.32
C ASN A 163 5.75 -3.65 -0.14
N ASP A 164 5.74 -4.61 0.78
CA ASP A 164 6.05 -6.02 0.53
C ASP A 164 4.80 -6.90 0.26
N GLU A 165 3.61 -6.32 0.17
CA GLU A 165 2.34 -7.08 0.10
C GLU A 165 1.86 -7.40 -1.31
N ASN A 166 2.49 -6.88 -2.37
CA ASN A 166 2.07 -7.07 -3.77
C ASN A 166 0.57 -6.78 -4.01
N ILE A 167 0.02 -5.83 -3.25
CA ILE A 167 -1.31 -5.22 -3.45
C ILE A 167 -1.05 -3.74 -3.70
N ILE A 168 -1.81 -3.12 -4.61
CA ILE A 168 -1.70 -1.68 -4.89
C ILE A 168 -1.78 -0.88 -3.60
N GLN A 169 -0.86 0.06 -3.47
CA GLN A 169 -0.76 0.86 -2.26
C GLN A 169 -1.73 2.03 -2.28
N ILE A 170 -2.18 2.42 -1.09
CA ILE A 170 -2.99 3.62 -0.90
C ILE A 170 -2.17 4.72 -0.24
N PHE A 171 -2.06 5.86 -0.90
CA PHE A 171 -1.39 7.05 -0.39
C PHE A 171 -2.34 7.95 0.41
N GLY A 172 -3.63 7.92 0.12
CA GLY A 172 -4.53 8.84 0.78
C GLY A 172 -5.94 8.85 0.23
N ILE A 173 -6.71 9.79 0.79
CA ILE A 173 -8.07 10.12 0.38
C ILE A 173 -8.08 11.58 -0.03
N SER A 174 -8.85 11.89 -1.07
CA SER A 174 -9.18 13.24 -1.48
C SER A 174 -10.69 13.36 -1.72
N GLN A 175 -11.15 14.56 -2.08
CA GLN A 175 -12.53 14.78 -2.47
C GLN A 175 -12.57 15.76 -3.65
N ASN A 176 -13.35 15.42 -4.66
CA ASN A 176 -13.60 16.31 -5.78
C ASN A 176 -14.36 17.55 -5.28
N PRO A 177 -13.85 18.78 -5.48
CA PRO A 177 -14.50 19.99 -4.98
C PRO A 177 -15.84 20.28 -5.66
N ASP A 178 -16.03 19.82 -6.90
CA ASP A 178 -17.23 20.08 -7.71
C ASP A 178 -18.30 19.03 -7.45
N THR A 179 -17.96 17.74 -7.58
CA THR A 179 -18.93 16.64 -7.45
C THR A 179 -19.14 16.19 -6.00
N LYS A 180 -18.22 16.56 -5.09
CA LYS A 180 -18.15 16.09 -3.70
C LYS A 180 -17.88 14.60 -3.52
N ASP A 181 -17.62 13.87 -4.60
CA ASP A 181 -17.23 12.46 -4.55
C ASP A 181 -15.86 12.30 -3.90
N TYR A 182 -15.72 11.28 -3.06
CA TYR A 182 -14.44 10.89 -2.49
C TYR A 182 -13.59 10.13 -3.52
N ILE A 183 -12.29 10.39 -3.45
CA ILE A 183 -11.29 9.86 -4.36
C ILE A 183 -10.27 9.09 -3.53
N MET A 184 -10.00 7.85 -3.93
CA MET A 184 -8.84 7.12 -3.41
C MET A 184 -7.60 7.51 -4.21
N VAL A 185 -6.51 7.81 -3.52
CA VAL A 185 -5.22 8.15 -4.14
C VAL A 185 -4.32 6.95 -4.01
N LEU A 186 -4.05 6.28 -5.13
CA LEU A 186 -3.41 4.97 -5.20
C LEU A 186 -2.07 5.05 -5.95
N GLN A 187 -1.23 4.04 -5.73
CA GLN A 187 -0.04 3.80 -6.54
C GLN A 187 -0.41 3.70 -8.03
N TYR A 188 0.27 4.47 -8.87
CA TYR A 188 0.15 4.35 -10.31
C TYR A 188 1.05 3.24 -10.84
N ALA A 189 0.42 2.21 -11.43
CA ALA A 189 1.10 1.09 -12.06
C ALA A 189 1.35 1.38 -13.56
N LYS A 190 2.54 1.90 -13.87
CA LYS A 190 2.91 2.37 -15.22
C LYS A 190 2.79 1.31 -16.33
N GLY A 191 2.94 0.03 -15.98
CA GLY A 191 2.80 -1.07 -16.93
C GLY A 191 1.36 -1.37 -17.31
N GLY A 192 0.38 -0.79 -16.61
CA GLY A 192 -1.04 -1.06 -16.82
C GLY A 192 -1.43 -2.46 -16.34
N ASP A 193 -2.55 -2.97 -16.85
CA ASP A 193 -2.98 -4.34 -16.59
C ASP A 193 -2.01 -5.37 -17.18
N PHE A 194 -2.01 -6.57 -16.63
CA PHE A 194 -1.03 -7.59 -16.92
C PHE A 194 -1.01 -8.00 -18.40
N ASN A 195 -2.17 -8.00 -19.07
CA ASN A 195 -2.25 -8.31 -20.49
C ASN A 195 -1.65 -7.18 -21.34
N SER A 196 -2.00 -5.93 -21.04
CA SER A 196 -1.39 -4.76 -21.68
C SER A 196 0.13 -4.74 -21.48
N TYR A 197 0.59 -5.07 -20.27
CA TYR A 197 2.00 -5.14 -19.94
C TYR A 197 2.74 -6.17 -20.79
N ILE A 198 2.26 -7.42 -20.82
CA ILE A 198 2.85 -8.50 -21.60
C ILE A 198 2.90 -8.14 -23.08
N ASN A 199 1.78 -7.68 -23.64
CA ASN A 199 1.69 -7.42 -25.07
C ASN A 199 2.54 -6.23 -25.53
N LYS A 200 2.72 -5.22 -24.67
CA LYS A 200 3.40 -3.98 -25.04
C LYS A 200 4.91 -4.00 -24.75
N TYR A 201 5.31 -4.61 -23.64
CA TYR A 201 6.68 -4.46 -23.13
C TYR A 201 7.49 -5.76 -23.14
N ILE A 202 6.85 -6.93 -23.17
CA ILE A 202 7.55 -8.21 -23.11
C ILE A 202 7.82 -8.73 -24.52
N VAL A 203 9.11 -8.86 -24.87
CA VAL A 203 9.54 -9.36 -26.19
C VAL A 203 9.77 -10.87 -26.15
N ASN A 204 10.47 -11.36 -25.12
CA ASN A 204 10.72 -12.78 -24.90
C ASN A 204 10.49 -13.11 -23.42
N TRP A 205 9.38 -13.77 -23.11
CA TRP A 205 9.03 -14.06 -21.73
C TRP A 205 9.67 -15.36 -21.25
N VAL A 206 10.87 -15.26 -20.69
CA VAL A 206 11.59 -16.43 -20.15
C VAL A 206 10.95 -16.95 -18.87
N TRP A 207 11.17 -18.23 -18.57
CA TRP A 207 10.53 -18.90 -17.43
C TRP A 207 10.83 -18.24 -16.09
N GLN A 208 12.04 -17.72 -15.88
CA GLN A 208 12.38 -17.04 -14.62
C GLN A 208 11.46 -15.83 -14.37
N GLU A 209 11.20 -15.00 -15.39
CA GLU A 209 10.33 -13.82 -15.27
C GLU A 209 8.86 -14.22 -15.00
N ARG A 210 8.39 -15.31 -15.62
CA ARG A 210 7.06 -15.87 -15.34
C ARG A 210 6.92 -16.28 -13.88
N LEU A 211 7.96 -16.93 -13.33
CA LEU A 211 7.98 -17.37 -11.94
C LEU A 211 8.06 -16.20 -10.97
N PHE A 212 8.76 -15.11 -11.30
CA PHE A 212 8.75 -13.88 -10.50
C PHE A 212 7.36 -13.25 -10.47
N ALA A 213 6.73 -13.05 -11.63
CA ALA A 213 5.37 -12.52 -11.71
C ALA A 213 4.36 -13.38 -10.94
N LEU A 214 4.43 -14.72 -11.08
CA LEU A 214 3.60 -15.65 -10.34
C LEU A 214 3.86 -15.57 -8.82
N GLY A 215 5.14 -15.45 -8.42
CA GLY A 215 5.51 -15.29 -7.01
C GLY A 215 4.89 -14.06 -6.38
N ASP A 216 4.88 -12.94 -7.09
CA ASP A 216 4.25 -11.69 -6.66
C ASP A 216 2.73 -11.81 -6.56
N ILE A 217 2.08 -12.43 -7.54
CA ILE A 217 0.64 -12.72 -7.50
C ILE A 217 0.30 -13.59 -6.27
N ILE A 218 1.08 -14.65 -6.02
CA ILE A 218 0.89 -15.55 -4.88
C ILE A 218 1.04 -14.79 -3.56
N LYS A 219 2.02 -13.88 -3.44
CA LYS A 219 2.19 -13.06 -2.23
C LYS A 219 0.95 -12.18 -1.98
N GLY A 220 0.45 -11.51 -3.01
CA GLY A 220 -0.76 -10.68 -2.92
C GLY A 220 -1.98 -11.49 -2.50
N LEU A 221 -2.26 -12.61 -3.18
CA LEU A 221 -3.39 -13.48 -2.83
C LEU A 221 -3.25 -14.04 -1.40
N LYS A 222 -2.04 -14.46 -1.01
CA LYS A 222 -1.76 -14.93 0.35
C LYS A 222 -2.08 -13.85 1.39
N LYS A 223 -1.78 -12.58 1.11
CA LYS A 223 -2.12 -11.47 2.01
C LYS A 223 -3.64 -11.29 2.13
N ILE A 224 -4.37 -11.25 1.01
CA ILE A 224 -5.83 -11.17 0.99
C ILE A 224 -6.44 -12.32 1.81
N HIS A 225 -6.01 -13.55 1.53
CA HIS A 225 -6.51 -14.76 2.18
C HIS A 225 -6.14 -14.85 3.67
N LYS A 226 -5.01 -14.28 4.10
CA LYS A 226 -4.62 -14.19 5.51
C LYS A 226 -5.58 -13.32 6.32
N ASN A 227 -6.18 -12.30 5.68
CA ASN A 227 -7.21 -11.45 6.29
C ASN A 227 -8.62 -12.08 6.25
N ASN A 228 -8.73 -13.37 5.93
CA ASN A 228 -9.99 -14.10 5.75
C ASN A 228 -10.91 -13.47 4.68
N MET A 229 -10.30 -12.88 3.66
CA MET A 229 -10.98 -12.30 2.50
C MET A 229 -10.78 -13.17 1.25
N VAL A 230 -11.66 -12.98 0.28
CA VAL A 230 -11.61 -13.50 -1.10
C VAL A 230 -11.71 -12.31 -2.04
N HIS A 231 -10.95 -12.29 -3.12
CA HIS A 231 -10.94 -11.19 -4.09
C HIS A 231 -12.26 -11.11 -4.87
N ARG A 232 -12.81 -12.27 -5.26
CA ARG A 232 -14.11 -12.45 -5.97
C ARG A 232 -14.17 -11.94 -7.41
N ASP A 233 -13.24 -11.09 -7.81
CA ASP A 233 -13.08 -10.60 -9.18
C ASP A 233 -11.61 -10.68 -9.63
N PHE A 234 -10.97 -11.82 -9.36
CA PHE A 234 -9.56 -12.01 -9.67
C PHE A 234 -9.37 -12.42 -11.13
N HIS A 235 -8.77 -11.55 -11.95
CA HIS A 235 -8.47 -11.82 -13.35
C HIS A 235 -7.29 -10.94 -13.82
N THR A 236 -6.80 -11.18 -15.03
CA THR A 236 -5.61 -10.47 -15.58
C THR A 236 -5.78 -8.96 -15.73
N GLY A 237 -7.01 -8.46 -15.74
CA GLY A 237 -7.32 -7.03 -15.78
C GLY A 237 -7.15 -6.33 -14.42
N ASN A 238 -7.28 -7.09 -13.32
CA ASN A 238 -7.09 -6.60 -11.96
C ASN A 238 -5.69 -6.91 -11.41
N ILE A 239 -4.81 -7.49 -12.23
CA ILE A 239 -3.37 -7.64 -11.96
C ILE A 239 -2.65 -6.52 -12.71
N LEU A 240 -1.91 -5.68 -12.00
CA LEU A 240 -1.20 -4.53 -12.58
C LEU A 240 0.31 -4.72 -12.50
N SER A 241 1.02 -4.17 -13.49
CA SER A 241 2.47 -4.15 -13.55
C SER A 241 2.99 -2.74 -13.28
N SER A 242 3.99 -2.63 -12.39
CA SER A 242 4.69 -1.37 -12.15
C SER A 242 6.19 -1.57 -12.33
N PHE A 243 6.79 -0.73 -13.17
CA PHE A 243 8.23 -0.66 -13.39
C PHE A 243 8.67 0.80 -13.45
N ASN A 244 9.95 1.05 -13.14
CA ASN A 244 10.55 2.36 -13.29
C ASN A 244 11.10 2.51 -14.71
N GLU A 245 10.89 3.68 -15.33
CA GLU A 245 11.40 3.99 -16.67
C GLU A 245 12.94 4.10 -16.74
N PHE A 246 13.61 4.15 -15.57
CA PHE A 246 15.04 4.44 -15.44
C PHE A 246 15.98 3.20 -15.49
N ASN A 247 15.70 2.25 -16.39
CA ASN A 247 16.69 1.30 -16.93
C ASN A 247 17.04 0.01 -16.17
N GLU A 248 16.17 -0.49 -15.30
CA GLU A 248 16.35 -1.86 -14.80
C GLU A 248 15.67 -2.87 -15.74
N TYR A 249 16.50 -3.59 -16.50
CA TYR A 249 16.07 -4.60 -17.44
C TYR A 249 16.69 -5.95 -17.09
N TYR A 250 15.96 -7.03 -17.36
CA TYR A 250 16.57 -8.36 -17.38
C TYR A 250 17.58 -8.41 -18.53
N ILE A 251 18.88 -8.53 -18.20
CA ILE A 251 20.00 -8.46 -19.15
C ILE A 251 19.79 -9.35 -20.39
N ASN A 252 19.23 -10.54 -20.18
CA ASN A 252 19.07 -11.54 -21.22
C ASN A 252 17.89 -11.26 -22.18
N THR A 253 16.83 -10.61 -21.70
CA THR A 253 15.58 -10.42 -22.47
C THR A 253 15.36 -8.98 -22.88
N LYS A 254 16.05 -8.03 -22.23
CA LYS A 254 15.79 -6.59 -22.30
C LYS A 254 14.35 -6.22 -21.91
N ASN A 255 13.63 -7.10 -21.23
CA ASN A 255 12.33 -6.80 -20.67
C ASN A 255 12.51 -5.95 -19.41
N PRO A 256 11.63 -4.96 -19.16
CA PRO A 256 11.71 -4.16 -17.94
C PRO A 256 11.50 -5.05 -16.71
N ILE A 257 12.25 -4.79 -15.65
CA ILE A 257 11.99 -5.42 -14.36
C ILE A 257 10.72 -4.77 -13.79
N SER A 258 9.69 -5.58 -13.59
CA SER A 258 8.39 -5.14 -13.09
C SER A 258 8.00 -5.88 -11.84
N ASN A 259 7.48 -5.14 -10.86
CA ASN A 259 6.73 -5.72 -9.76
C ASN A 259 5.27 -5.89 -10.17
N ILE A 260 4.65 -6.99 -9.75
CA ILE A 260 3.25 -7.28 -10.03
C ILE A 260 2.41 -7.04 -8.76
N TYR A 261 1.25 -6.40 -8.95
CA TYR A 261 0.35 -6.02 -7.86
C TYR A 261 -1.08 -6.45 -8.16
N ILE A 262 -1.79 -6.91 -7.14
CA ILE A 262 -3.24 -7.08 -7.19
C ILE A 262 -3.90 -5.72 -6.95
N SER A 263 -4.92 -5.41 -7.75
CA SER A 263 -5.67 -4.17 -7.71
C SER A 263 -7.18 -4.42 -7.61
N ASP A 264 -7.97 -3.35 -7.64
CA ASP A 264 -9.42 -3.36 -7.52
C ASP A 264 -10.02 -4.17 -6.35
N MET A 265 -9.84 -3.63 -5.15
CA MET A 265 -10.29 -4.26 -3.90
C MET A 265 -11.78 -4.04 -3.60
N GLY A 266 -12.55 -3.48 -4.54
CA GLY A 266 -13.96 -3.10 -4.33
C GLY A 266 -14.86 -4.31 -4.05
N LEU A 267 -14.66 -5.41 -4.79
CA LEU A 267 -15.47 -6.62 -4.67
C LEU A 267 -14.92 -7.64 -3.67
N CYS A 268 -13.73 -7.40 -3.12
CA CYS A 268 -13.16 -8.23 -2.07
C CYS A 268 -14.14 -8.38 -0.89
N GLY A 269 -14.44 -9.60 -0.49
CA GLY A 269 -15.41 -9.91 0.57
C GLY A 269 -14.94 -11.00 1.51
N GLU A 270 -15.59 -11.12 2.66
CA GLU A 270 -15.30 -12.20 3.61
C GLU A 270 -15.58 -13.58 2.99
N VAL A 271 -14.75 -14.55 3.37
CA VAL A 271 -14.91 -15.94 2.97
C VAL A 271 -16.26 -16.47 3.44
N ASN A 272 -16.97 -17.20 2.58
CA ASN A 272 -18.28 -17.79 2.85
C ASN A 272 -19.41 -16.76 3.11
N ASN A 273 -19.24 -15.48 2.74
CA ASN A 273 -20.35 -14.54 2.82
C ASN A 273 -21.53 -15.04 1.97
N VAL A 274 -22.71 -15.12 2.60
CA VAL A 274 -23.83 -16.00 2.22
C VAL A 274 -24.79 -15.33 1.22
N ASP A 275 -24.45 -14.15 0.68
CA ASP A 275 -25.26 -13.54 -0.37
C ASP A 275 -25.09 -14.28 -1.72
N LYS A 276 -25.70 -15.46 -1.79
CA LYS A 276 -25.70 -16.38 -2.94
C LYS A 276 -26.42 -15.80 -4.17
N THR A 277 -27.06 -14.63 -4.03
CA THR A 277 -27.83 -14.01 -5.12
C THR A 277 -26.96 -13.18 -6.06
N LYS A 278 -25.77 -12.76 -5.61
CA LYS A 278 -24.86 -11.91 -6.39
C LYS A 278 -23.59 -12.67 -6.77
N ILE A 279 -23.53 -13.08 -8.04
CA ILE A 279 -22.30 -13.57 -8.66
C ILE A 279 -21.56 -12.35 -9.23
N PHE A 280 -20.33 -12.17 -8.76
CA PHE A 280 -19.35 -11.21 -9.28
C PHE A 280 -18.24 -11.95 -10.02
N GLY A 281 -17.42 -11.22 -10.78
CA GLY A 281 -16.33 -11.82 -11.54
C GLY A 281 -16.52 -11.75 -13.04
N VAL A 282 -15.40 -11.73 -13.75
CA VAL A 282 -15.36 -11.78 -15.22
C VAL A 282 -15.32 -13.24 -15.69
N MET A 283 -16.28 -13.66 -16.52
CA MET A 283 -16.19 -14.96 -17.23
C MET A 283 -14.98 -14.90 -18.18
N PRO A 284 -14.02 -15.86 -18.20
CA PRO A 284 -14.01 -17.25 -17.72
C PRO A 284 -13.39 -17.51 -16.33
N PHE A 285 -13.09 -16.48 -15.54
CA PHE A 285 -12.37 -16.58 -14.25
C PHE A 285 -13.27 -16.91 -13.06
N VAL A 286 -14.57 -17.17 -13.28
CA VAL A 286 -15.51 -17.51 -12.21
C VAL A 286 -15.51 -19.01 -11.98
N ALA A 287 -15.14 -19.43 -10.77
CA ALA A 287 -15.08 -20.84 -10.40
C ALA A 287 -16.43 -21.58 -10.55
N PRO A 288 -16.45 -22.85 -11.01
CA PRO A 288 -17.69 -23.59 -11.27
C PRO A 288 -18.61 -23.74 -10.05
N GLU A 289 -18.05 -23.80 -8.84
CA GLU A 289 -18.83 -23.83 -7.60
C GLU A 289 -19.60 -22.53 -7.36
N VAL A 290 -19.00 -21.38 -7.70
CA VAL A 290 -19.64 -20.07 -7.58
C VAL A 290 -20.78 -19.96 -8.59
N LEU A 291 -20.59 -20.46 -9.82
CA LEU A 291 -21.66 -20.55 -10.83
C LEU A 291 -22.83 -21.44 -10.39
N LYS A 292 -22.55 -22.43 -9.53
CA LYS A 292 -23.56 -23.26 -8.86
C LYS A 292 -24.12 -22.61 -7.59
N GLN A 293 -23.96 -21.29 -7.44
CA GLN A 293 -24.46 -20.48 -6.31
C GLN A 293 -23.92 -20.94 -4.94
N LYS A 294 -22.75 -21.56 -4.92
CA LYS A 294 -22.01 -21.76 -3.65
C LYS A 294 -21.28 -20.47 -3.27
N PRO A 295 -21.05 -20.21 -1.97
CA PRO A 295 -20.32 -19.03 -1.54
C PRO A 295 -18.90 -18.97 -2.12
N TYR A 296 -18.37 -17.75 -2.24
CA TYR A 296 -16.98 -17.54 -2.60
C TYR A 296 -16.05 -18.11 -1.52
N THR A 297 -15.08 -18.89 -1.96
CA THR A 297 -14.03 -19.46 -1.10
C THR A 297 -12.67 -18.98 -1.57
N LYS A 298 -11.65 -19.15 -0.73
CA LYS A 298 -10.26 -18.88 -1.13
C LYS A 298 -9.85 -19.69 -2.37
N ALA A 299 -10.35 -20.91 -2.51
CA ALA A 299 -10.09 -21.76 -3.68
C ALA A 299 -10.70 -21.18 -4.96
N ALA A 300 -11.77 -20.39 -4.86
CA ALA A 300 -12.38 -19.74 -6.02
C ALA A 300 -11.50 -18.64 -6.61
N ASP A 301 -10.64 -17.98 -5.81
CA ASP A 301 -9.61 -17.05 -6.34
C ASP A 301 -8.42 -17.79 -6.98
N ILE A 302 -8.23 -19.09 -6.68
CA ILE A 302 -7.12 -19.90 -7.21
C ILE A 302 -7.48 -20.56 -8.55
N TYR A 303 -8.78 -20.75 -8.82
CA TYR A 303 -9.31 -21.25 -10.09
C TYR A 303 -9.03 -20.27 -11.22
#